data_AF-A0A1Q2CW06-F1
#
_entry.id   AF-A0A1Q2CW06-F1
#
_cell.length_a   1.000
_cell.length_b   1.000
_cell.length_c   1.000
_cell.angle_alpha   90.00
_cell.angle_beta   90.00
_cell.angle_gamma   90.00
#
_symmetry.space_group_name_H-M   'P 1'
#
loop_
_entity.id
_entity.type
_entity.pdbx_description
1 polymer ?
#
loop_
_entity_poly.entity_id
_entity_poly.type
_entity_poly.pdbx_seq_one_letter_code
_entity_poly.pdbx_strand_id
1 'polypeptide(L)'
;MNNDKYLDDLTSELRERDVPGVRIGEILAEAQSHLAESGEPAEQAFGTPAQYADSLVAARPVPRVRYGLVIAISGSLGVLGGMLVLQGIFSLLGWSEQVFGLPGWLLIVVGLICLGGLSLYVRALVDPVIDPRDGREVKFPLGR
;
A
#
# COMPACT_ATOMS: atom_id res chain seq x y z
N MET A 1 25.61 7.58 15.79
CA MET A 1 24.40 8.19 15.18
C MET A 1 23.37 8.51 16.28
N ASN A 2 22.41 9.44 16.10
CA ASN A 2 21.29 9.58 17.05
C ASN A 2 20.21 8.53 16.74
N ASN A 3 19.45 8.08 17.74
CA ASN A 3 18.47 7.00 17.60
C ASN A 3 17.38 7.32 16.56
N ASP A 4 16.91 8.56 16.48
CA ASP A 4 15.91 8.96 15.47
C ASP A 4 16.45 8.81 14.04
N LYS A 5 17.69 9.27 13.82
CA LYS A 5 18.34 9.15 12.51
C LYS A 5 18.59 7.68 12.13
N TYR A 6 18.87 6.84 13.12
CA TYR A 6 18.99 5.40 12.91
C TYR A 6 17.69 4.77 12.42
N LEU A 7 16.56 5.13 13.04
CA LEU A 7 15.24 4.61 12.65
C LEU A 7 14.81 5.10 11.26
N ASP A 8 15.15 6.34 10.90
CA ASP A 8 14.92 6.88 9.54
C ASP A 8 15.74 6.12 8.48
N ASP A 9 17.03 5.89 8.75
CA ASP A 9 17.90 5.13 7.84
C ASP A 9 17.42 3.67 7.74
N LEU A 10 17.01 3.04 8.85
CA LEU A 10 16.45 1.69 8.87
C LEU A 10 15.16 1.59 8.06
N THR A 11 14.31 2.62 8.13
CA THR A 11 13.09 2.71 7.32
C THR A 11 13.40 2.70 5.83
N SER A 12 14.43 3.44 5.42
CA SER A 12 14.87 3.50 4.02
C SER A 12 15.39 2.13 3.55
N GLU A 13 16.26 1.50 4.33
CA GLU A 13 16.83 0.18 4.03
C GLU A 13 15.75 -0.92 3.95
N LEU A 14 14.73 -0.88 4.81
CA LEU A 14 13.60 -1.83 4.77
C LEU A 14 12.72 -1.62 3.53
N ARG A 15 12.52 -0.36 3.10
CA ARG A 15 11.78 -0.06 1.88
C ARG A 15 12.52 -0.51 0.62
N GLU A 16 13.84 -0.35 0.56
CA GLU A 16 14.66 -0.87 -0.55
C GLU A 16 14.54 -2.39 -0.70
N ARG A 17 14.21 -3.08 0.39
CA ARG A 17 14.01 -4.54 0.42
C ARG A 17 12.55 -4.96 0.19
N ASP A 18 11.69 -4.05 -0.24
CA ASP A 18 10.24 -4.26 -0.47
C ASP A 18 9.49 -4.75 0.79
N VAL A 19 9.94 -4.38 1.99
CA VAL A 19 9.24 -4.74 3.22
C VAL A 19 7.91 -3.97 3.31
N PRO A 20 6.77 -4.64 3.57
CA PRO A 20 5.47 -3.97 3.68
C PRO A 20 5.44 -2.90 4.78
N GLY A 21 4.76 -1.78 4.53
CA GLY A 21 4.73 -0.64 5.46
C GLY A 21 4.25 -0.97 6.88
N VAL A 22 3.25 -1.84 7.03
CA VAL A 22 2.78 -2.35 8.34
C VAL A 22 3.92 -3.04 9.08
N ARG A 23 4.68 -3.89 8.38
CA ARG A 23 5.80 -4.62 8.96
C ARG A 23 6.95 -3.70 9.34
N ILE A 24 7.21 -2.65 8.55
CA ILE A 24 8.18 -1.60 8.90
C ILE A 24 7.73 -0.93 10.22
N GLY A 25 6.46 -0.56 10.34
CA GLY A 25 5.92 0.04 11.56
C GLY A 25 6.11 -0.85 12.80
N GLU A 26 5.81 -2.15 12.69
CA GLU A 26 6.05 -3.12 13.77
C GLU A 26 7.52 -3.17 14.20
N ILE A 27 8.45 -3.27 13.23
CA ILE A 27 9.89 -3.34 13.48
C ILE A 27 10.38 -2.07 14.17
N LEU A 28 9.95 -0.90 13.70
CA LEU A 28 10.36 0.38 14.29
C LEU A 28 9.79 0.56 15.70
N ALA A 29 8.56 0.14 15.94
CA ALA A 29 7.95 0.20 17.26
C ALA A 29 8.68 -0.70 18.27
N GLU A 30 9.07 -1.91 17.84
CA GLU A 30 9.86 -2.85 18.64
C GLU A 30 11.26 -2.28 18.93
N ALA A 31 11.95 -1.79 17.89
CA ALA A 31 13.27 -1.18 18.04
C ALA A 31 13.23 0.06 18.96
N GLN A 32 12.26 0.95 18.78
CA GLN A 32 12.11 2.13 19.64
C GLN A 32 11.82 1.75 21.09
N SER A 33 10.97 0.74 21.33
CA SER A 33 10.67 0.26 22.68
C SER A 33 11.92 -0.32 23.34
N HIS A 34 12.70 -1.11 22.59
CA HIS A 34 13.95 -1.67 23.08
C HIS A 34 14.98 -0.58 23.41
N LEU A 35 15.13 0.45 22.57
CA LEU A 35 16.05 1.57 22.84
C LEU A 35 15.61 2.41 24.04
N ALA A 36 14.31 2.56 24.24
CA ALA A 36 13.77 3.25 25.41
C ALA A 36 14.02 2.45 26.70
N GLU A 37 13.96 1.12 26.65
CA GLU A 37 14.20 0.23 27.78
C GLU A 37 15.68 0.02 28.09
N SER A 38 16.52 -0.18 27.06
CA SER A 38 17.95 -0.46 27.23
C SER A 38 18.76 0.80 27.52
N GLY A 39 18.34 1.95 26.96
CA GLY A 39 19.12 3.19 27.00
C GLY A 39 20.43 3.12 26.21
N GLU A 40 20.66 2.04 25.46
CA GLU A 40 21.86 1.85 24.65
C GLU A 40 21.72 2.55 23.29
N PRO A 41 22.83 3.00 22.68
CA PRO A 41 22.78 3.57 21.34
C PRO A 41 22.41 2.50 20.30
N ALA A 42 21.56 2.86 19.34
CA ALA A 42 20.97 1.92 18.38
C ALA A 42 21.99 1.08 17.59
N GLU A 43 23.13 1.67 17.22
CA GLU A 43 24.20 0.94 16.53
C GLU A 43 24.85 -0.15 17.39
N GLN A 44 24.89 -0.01 18.72
CA GLN A 44 25.43 -1.03 19.61
C GLN A 44 24.43 -2.17 19.82
N ALA A 45 23.13 -1.85 19.93
CA ALA A 45 22.09 -2.85 20.15
C ALA A 45 21.80 -3.68 18.88
N PHE A 46 21.77 -3.04 17.70
CA PHE A 46 21.26 -3.65 16.47
C PHE A 46 22.29 -3.73 15.32
N GLY A 47 23.46 -3.10 15.45
CA GLY A 47 24.41 -2.95 14.35
C GLY A 47 23.97 -1.85 13.38
N THR A 48 24.48 -1.86 12.13
CA THR A 48 24.09 -0.83 11.15
C THR A 48 22.66 -1.04 10.64
N PRO A 49 21.95 0.02 10.21
CA PRO A 49 20.58 -0.10 9.71
C PRO A 49 20.44 -1.13 8.57
N ALA A 50 21.39 -1.12 7.63
CA ALA A 50 21.44 -2.07 6.51
C ALA A 50 21.61 -3.52 6.99
N GLN A 51 22.56 -3.77 7.91
CA GLN A 51 22.80 -5.10 8.46
C GLN A 51 21.58 -5.63 9.21
N TYR A 52 20.94 -4.77 10.00
CA TYR A 52 19.74 -5.13 10.73
C TYR A 52 18.57 -5.43 9.77
N ALA A 53 18.36 -4.60 8.74
CA ALA A 53 17.36 -4.84 7.71
C ALA A 53 17.58 -6.17 6.96
N ASP A 54 18.82 -6.49 6.60
CA ASP A 54 19.18 -7.78 5.99
C ASP A 54 18.86 -8.96 6.91
N SER A 55 19.19 -8.83 8.20
CA SER A 55 18.91 -9.87 9.19
C SER A 55 17.41 -10.15 9.33
N LEU A 56 16.57 -9.11 9.29
CA LEU A 56 15.13 -9.21 9.42
C LEU A 56 14.49 -9.89 8.20
N VAL A 57 14.94 -9.53 6.99
CA VAL A 57 14.47 -10.14 5.74
C VAL A 57 14.92 -11.59 5.61
N ALA A 58 16.14 -11.90 6.06
CA ALA A 58 16.64 -13.27 6.10
C ALA A 58 15.86 -14.15 7.09
N ALA A 59 15.52 -13.62 8.27
CA ALA A 59 14.79 -14.35 9.30
C ALA A 59 13.31 -14.59 8.95
N ARG A 60 12.67 -13.63 8.27
CA ARG A 60 11.30 -13.76 7.78
C ARG A 60 11.21 -13.21 6.35
N PRO A 61 11.30 -14.09 5.33
CA PRO A 61 11.12 -13.66 3.96
C PRO A 61 9.70 -13.11 3.80
N VAL A 62 9.62 -11.80 3.54
CA VAL A 62 8.35 -11.14 3.26
C VAL A 62 7.84 -11.57 1.89
N PRO A 63 6.56 -11.93 1.75
CA PRO A 63 5.99 -12.16 0.43
C PRO A 63 6.08 -10.85 -0.35
N ARG A 64 6.89 -10.84 -1.41
CA ARG A 64 6.98 -9.72 -2.36
C ARG A 64 5.63 -9.57 -3.06
N VAL A 65 4.72 -8.81 -2.47
CA VAL A 65 3.51 -8.38 -3.15
C VAL A 65 4.00 -7.47 -4.28
N ARG A 66 3.87 -7.93 -5.53
CA ARG A 66 4.18 -7.11 -6.72
C ARG A 66 3.16 -5.98 -6.80
N TYR A 67 3.32 -4.95 -5.99
CA TYR A 67 2.45 -3.77 -5.97
C TYR A 67 2.26 -3.20 -7.38
N GLY A 68 3.31 -3.20 -8.22
CA GLY A 68 3.21 -2.81 -9.62
C GLY A 68 2.25 -3.68 -10.46
N LEU A 69 2.21 -5.00 -10.23
CA LEU A 69 1.27 -5.90 -10.90
C LEU A 69 -0.16 -5.67 -10.39
N VAL A 70 -0.32 -5.46 -9.07
CA VAL A 70 -1.62 -5.16 -8.49
C VAL A 70 -2.16 -3.83 -9.00
N ILE A 71 -1.32 -2.79 -9.07
CA ILE A 71 -1.66 -1.47 -9.64
C ILE A 71 -2.00 -1.60 -11.12
N ALA A 72 -1.24 -2.39 -11.90
CA ALA A 72 -1.50 -2.60 -13.32
C ALA A 72 -2.83 -3.35 -13.58
N ILE A 73 -3.09 -4.42 -12.83
CA ILE A 73 -4.36 -5.16 -12.90
C ILE A 73 -5.50 -4.25 -12.47
N SER A 74 -5.29 -3.47 -11.41
CA SER A 74 -6.29 -2.53 -10.89
C SER A 74 -6.63 -1.45 -11.92
N GLY A 75 -5.62 -0.77 -12.46
CA GLY A 75 -5.81 0.24 -13.51
C GLY A 75 -6.55 -0.30 -14.72
N SER A 76 -6.18 -1.51 -15.16
CA SER A 76 -6.86 -2.20 -16.27
C SER A 76 -8.34 -2.44 -15.97
N LEU A 77 -8.66 -2.89 -14.76
CA LEU A 77 -10.05 -3.11 -14.32
C LEU A 77 -10.84 -1.81 -14.19
N GLY A 78 -10.20 -0.72 -13.76
CA GLY A 78 -10.82 0.59 -13.65
C GLY A 78 -11.15 1.19 -15.02
N VAL A 79 -10.25 1.04 -15.99
CA VAL A 79 -10.49 1.45 -17.39
C VAL A 79 -11.65 0.65 -17.99
N LEU A 80 -11.66 -0.67 -17.80
CA LEU A 80 -12.77 -1.54 -18.23
C LEU A 80 -14.10 -1.16 -17.56
N GLY A 81 -14.09 -0.92 -16.24
CA GLY A 81 -15.28 -0.51 -15.49
C GLY A 81 -15.84 0.84 -15.97
N GLY A 82 -14.97 1.84 -16.17
CA GLY A 82 -15.37 3.13 -16.72
C GLY A 82 -15.91 3.04 -18.15
N MET A 83 -15.30 2.19 -18.98
CA MET A 83 -15.77 1.94 -20.35
C MET A 83 -17.16 1.28 -20.37
N LEU A 84 -17.45 0.37 -19.43
CA LEU A 84 -18.77 -0.25 -19.28
C LEU A 84 -19.85 0.75 -18.84
N VAL A 85 -19.52 1.68 -17.93
CA VAL A 85 -20.45 2.74 -17.51
C VAL A 85 -20.77 3.68 -18.68
N LEU A 86 -19.76 4.11 -19.44
CA LEU A 86 -19.94 4.93 -20.63
C LEU A 86 -20.83 4.23 -21.67
N GLN A 87 -20.56 2.95 -21.95
CA GLN A 87 -21.39 2.13 -22.84
C GLN A 87 -22.84 2.01 -22.35
N GLY A 88 -23.05 1.79 -21.04
CA GLY A 88 -24.39 1.76 -20.46
C GLY A 88 -25.15 3.08 -20.60
N ILE A 89 -24.47 4.22 -20.46
CA ILE A 89 -25.03 5.56 -20.68
C ILE A 89 -25.41 5.78 -22.15
N PHE A 90 -24.51 5.44 -23.09
CA PHE A 90 -24.80 5.56 -24.53
C PHE A 90 -25.95 4.65 -24.96
N SER A 91 -26.09 3.47 -24.35
CA SER A 91 -27.21 2.55 -24.56
C SER A 91 -28.53 3.11 -24.03
N LEU A 92 -28.53 3.76 -22.85
CA LEU A 92 -29.74 4.41 -22.30
C LEU A 92 -30.20 5.61 -23.11
N LEU A 93 -29.26 6.33 -23.74
CA LEU A 93 -29.59 7.46 -24.61
C LEU A 93 -30.13 7.00 -25.98
N GLY A 94 -30.03 5.71 -26.33
CA GLY A 94 -30.45 5.18 -27.63
C GLY A 94 -29.44 5.41 -28.76
N TRP A 95 -28.20 5.79 -28.44
CA TRP A 95 -27.13 6.09 -29.42
C TRP A 95 -26.28 4.85 -29.75
N SER A 96 -26.51 3.71 -29.08
CA SER A 96 -25.79 2.46 -29.32
C SER A 96 -26.74 1.27 -29.40
N GLU A 97 -26.43 0.31 -30.28
CA GLU A 97 -27.04 -1.02 -30.22
C GLU A 97 -26.71 -1.68 -28.88
N GLN A 98 -27.61 -2.53 -28.39
CA GLN A 98 -27.47 -3.21 -27.11
C GLN A 98 -26.23 -4.11 -27.13
N VAL A 99 -25.17 -3.66 -26.46
CA VAL A 99 -23.96 -4.46 -26.28
C VAL A 99 -24.31 -5.67 -25.41
N PHE A 100 -24.08 -6.88 -25.93
CA PHE A 100 -24.42 -8.17 -25.29
C PHE A 100 -25.91 -8.47 -25.04
N GLY A 101 -26.86 -7.69 -25.60
CA GLY A 101 -28.30 -7.90 -25.37
C GLY A 101 -28.76 -7.66 -23.92
N LEU A 102 -27.91 -7.04 -23.11
CA LEU A 102 -28.20 -6.68 -21.73
C LEU A 102 -28.75 -5.25 -21.65
N PRO A 103 -29.68 -4.96 -20.74
CA PRO A 103 -30.19 -3.61 -20.56
C PRO A 103 -29.11 -2.70 -19.94
N GLY A 104 -28.94 -1.48 -20.48
CA GLY A 104 -27.82 -0.59 -20.15
C GLY A 104 -27.63 -0.25 -18.68
N TRP A 105 -28.69 -0.27 -17.86
CA TRP A 105 -28.61 -0.05 -16.41
C TRP A 105 -27.81 -1.16 -15.69
N LEU A 106 -27.85 -2.40 -16.20
CA LEU A 106 -27.16 -3.54 -15.61
C LEU A 106 -25.64 -3.43 -15.84
N LEU A 107 -25.24 -2.91 -17.00
CA LEU A 107 -23.84 -2.58 -17.31
C LEU A 107 -23.31 -1.47 -16.40
N ILE A 108 -24.13 -0.46 -16.09
CA ILE A 108 -23.76 0.61 -15.15
C ILE A 108 -23.54 0.06 -13.75
N VAL A 109 -24.45 -0.79 -13.24
CA VAL A 109 -24.32 -1.39 -11.91
C VAL A 109 -23.06 -2.27 -11.82
N VAL A 110 -22.80 -3.11 -12.82
CA VAL A 110 -21.59 -3.95 -12.86
C VAL A 110 -20.32 -3.10 -12.94
N GLY A 111 -20.31 -2.05 -13.77
CA GLY A 111 -19.19 -1.12 -13.87
C GLY A 111 -18.91 -0.40 -12.56
N LEU A 112 -19.94 0.06 -11.85
CA LEU A 112 -19.83 0.70 -10.54
C LEU A 112 -19.34 -0.27 -9.45
N ILE A 113 -19.80 -1.52 -9.46
CA ILE A 113 -19.33 -2.55 -8.52
C ILE A 113 -17.85 -2.86 -8.76
N CYS A 114 -17.43 -3.00 -10.03
CA CYS A 114 -16.02 -3.17 -10.37
C CYS A 114 -15.18 -1.98 -9.92
N LEU A 115 -15.62 -0.75 -10.19
CA LEU A 115 -14.89 0.47 -9.78
C LEU A 115 -14.84 0.63 -8.25
N GLY A 116 -15.95 0.39 -7.56
CA GLY A 116 -16.04 0.48 -6.10
C GLY A 116 -15.23 -0.61 -5.40
N GLY A 117 -15.36 -1.85 -5.86
CA GLY A 117 -14.58 -2.99 -5.37
C GLY A 117 -13.09 -2.81 -5.61
N LEU A 118 -12.72 -2.29 -6.78
CA LEU A 118 -11.34 -1.92 -7.07
C LEU A 118 -10.82 -0.80 -6.16
N SER A 119 -11.60 0.25 -5.97
CA SER A 119 -11.23 1.36 -5.09
C SER A 119 -11.03 0.90 -3.65
N LEU A 120 -11.90 0.03 -3.15
CA LEU A 120 -11.77 -0.58 -1.83
C LEU A 120 -10.56 -1.51 -1.75
N TYR A 121 -10.29 -2.29 -2.80
CA TYR A 121 -9.14 -3.19 -2.88
C TYR A 121 -7.82 -2.42 -2.90
N VAL A 122 -7.71 -1.36 -3.71
CA VAL A 122 -6.55 -0.47 -3.74
C VAL A 122 -6.35 0.22 -2.39
N ARG A 123 -7.44 0.69 -1.75
CA ARG A 123 -7.37 1.25 -0.39
C ARG A 123 -6.89 0.24 0.64
N ALA A 124 -7.33 -1.02 0.54
CA ALA A 124 -6.88 -2.09 1.44
C ALA A 124 -5.40 -2.45 1.24
N LEU A 125 -4.85 -2.27 0.04
CA LEU A 125 -3.41 -2.45 -0.22
C LEU A 125 -2.56 -1.22 0.12
N VAL A 126 -3.14 -0.03 0.00
CA VAL A 126 -2.54 1.24 0.40
C VAL A 126 -3.09 1.60 1.78
N ASP A 127 -3.00 0.67 2.74
CA ASP A 127 -3.37 0.97 4.11
C ASP A 127 -2.25 1.85 4.69
N PRO A 128 -2.50 3.15 4.95
CA PRO A 128 -1.49 4.03 5.51
C PRO A 128 -1.06 3.50 6.88
N VAL A 129 0.22 3.67 7.22
CA VAL A 129 0.69 3.38 8.58
C VAL A 129 -0.05 4.33 9.53
N ILE A 130 -1.07 3.81 10.22
CA ILE A 130 -1.81 4.52 11.25
C ILE A 130 -1.00 4.39 12.52
N ASP A 131 -0.48 5.51 13.02
CA ASP A 131 0.24 5.52 14.30
C ASP A 131 -0.76 5.26 15.45
N PRO A 132 -0.58 4.17 16.23
CA PRO A 132 -1.49 3.77 17.30
C PRO A 132 -1.54 4.76 18.47
N ARG A 133 -0.66 5.77 18.51
CA ARG A 133 -0.64 6.78 19.59
C ARG A 133 -1.60 7.96 19.35
N ASP A 134 -1.93 8.30 18.10
CA ASP A 134 -2.62 9.58 17.78
C ASP A 134 -3.75 9.45 16.74
N GLY A 135 -3.91 8.27 16.11
CA GLY A 135 -4.98 8.00 15.13
C GLY A 135 -4.88 8.83 13.83
N ARG A 136 -3.74 9.48 13.59
CA ARG A 136 -3.47 10.31 12.42
C ARG A 136 -2.63 9.55 11.41
N GLU A 137 -2.93 9.73 10.12
CA GLU A 137 -2.08 9.26 9.03
C GLU A 137 -0.69 9.90 9.16
N VAL A 138 0.36 9.07 9.20
CA VAL A 138 1.74 9.54 9.11
C VAL A 138 1.96 10.02 7.67
N LYS A 139 1.75 11.32 7.43
CA LYS A 139 2.09 11.98 6.17
C LYS A 139 3.60 12.19 6.13
N PHE A 140 4.31 11.27 5.48
CA PHE A 140 5.70 11.49 5.12
C PHE A 140 5.77 12.67 4.12
N PRO A 141 6.54 13.73 4.39
CA PRO A 141 6.86 14.71 3.36
C PRO A 141 7.61 13.97 2.25
N LEU A 142 6.97 13.79 1.11
CA LEU A 142 7.65 13.39 -0.12
C LEU A 142 8.58 14.55 -0.49
N GLY A 143 9.81 14.49 0.02
CA GLY A 143 10.90 15.36 -0.38
C GLY A 143 11.08 15.22 -1.89
N ARG A 144 10.90 16.33 -2.60
CA ARG A 144 11.41 16.54 -3.96
C ARG A 144 12.89 16.85 -3.91
#